data_AF-A0A266Q5D8-F1
#
_entry.id   AF-A0A266Q5D8-F1
#
_cell.length_a   1.000
_cell.length_b   1.000
_cell.length_c   1.000
_cell.angle_alpha   90.00
_cell.angle_beta   90.00
_cell.angle_gamma   90.00
#
_symmetry.space_group_name_H-M   'P 1'
#
loop_
_entity.id
_entity.type
_entity.pdbx_description
1 polymer ?
#
loop_
_entity_poly.entity_id
_entity_poly.type
_entity_poly.pdbx_seq_one_letter_code
_entity_poly.pdbx_strand_id
1 'polypeptide(L)' 'MKFQFESLADFLAMSGHGPYVWASYAITFIALIFLVVNPVLQQRALIKQQKKLRKLAQGAPEPSSIR' A
#
# COMPACT_ATOMS: atom_id res chain seq x y z
N MET A 1 -1.14 -22.25 35.03
CA MET A 1 -1.73 -21.72 33.78
C MET A 1 -1.65 -22.84 32.74
N LYS A 2 -2.79 -23.35 32.25
CA LYS A 2 -2.81 -24.35 31.17
C LYS A 2 -2.76 -23.60 29.85
N PHE A 3 -1.77 -23.91 29.01
CA PHE A 3 -1.79 -23.47 27.62
C PHE A 3 -3.03 -24.12 26.97
N GLN A 4 -3.91 -23.30 26.41
CA GLN A 4 -5.18 -23.73 25.78
C GLN A 4 -4.94 -24.50 24.46
N PHE A 5 -3.69 -24.64 24.02
CA PHE A 5 -3.30 -25.28 22.78
C PHE A 5 -2.18 -26.28 23.07
N GLU A 6 -2.39 -27.54 22.74
CA GLU A 6 -1.39 -28.60 22.91
C GLU A 6 -0.35 -28.60 21.77
N SER A 7 -0.67 -27.97 20.64
CA SER A 7 0.21 -27.89 19.48
C SER A 7 0.01 -26.61 18.64
N LEU A 8 0.97 -26.29 17.78
CA LEU A 8 0.84 -25.22 16.77
C LEU A 8 -0.31 -25.53 15.78
N ALA A 9 -0.59 -26.80 15.52
CA ALA A 9 -1.69 -27.21 14.65
C ALA A 9 -3.05 -26.88 15.28
N ASP A 10 -3.22 -27.10 16.59
CA ASP A 10 -4.46 -26.73 17.30
C ASP A 10 -4.65 -25.22 17.38
N PHE A 11 -3.56 -24.46 17.45
CA PHE A 11 -3.62 -23.01 17.38
C PHE A 11 -4.05 -22.51 15.99
N LEU A 12 -3.59 -23.13 14.90
CA LEU A 12 -4.04 -22.78 13.55
C LEU A 12 -5.46 -23.27 13.26
N ALA A 13 -5.84 -24.44 13.75
CA ALA A 13 -7.14 -25.03 13.52
C ALA A 13 -8.23 -24.43 14.41
N MET A 14 -7.87 -23.89 15.59
CA MET A 14 -8.78 -23.35 16.62
C MET A 14 -10.09 -24.15 16.73
N SER A 15 -10.00 -25.45 17.02
CA SER A 15 -11.16 -26.35 17.14
C SER A 15 -12.12 -26.32 15.92
N GLY A 16 -11.58 -26.08 14.71
CA GLY A 16 -12.35 -26.00 13.46
C GLY A 16 -12.71 -24.58 13.01
N HIS A 17 -12.49 -23.56 13.85
CA HIS A 17 -12.79 -22.15 13.50
C HIS A 17 -11.60 -21.40 12.91
N GLY A 18 -10.40 -21.98 12.97
CA GLY A 18 -9.16 -21.40 12.49
C GLY A 18 -9.24 -20.78 11.08
N PRO A 19 -9.80 -21.49 10.08
CA PRO A 19 -9.90 -20.95 8.72
C PRO A 19 -10.63 -19.60 8.64
N TYR A 20 -11.70 -19.41 9.43
CA TYR A 20 -12.46 -18.16 9.44
C TYR A 20 -11.66 -17.03 10.09
N VAL A 21 -11.00 -17.31 11.21
CA VAL A 21 -10.18 -16.33 11.93
C VAL A 21 -9.03 -15.85 11.03
N TRP A 22 -8.27 -16.77 10.44
CA TRP A 22 -7.17 -16.42 9.55
C TRP A 22 -7.64 -15.72 8.27
N ALA A 23 -8.79 -16.09 7.71
CA ALA A 23 -9.38 -15.38 6.59
C ALA A 23 -9.74 -13.94 6.93
N SER A 24 -10.35 -13.69 8.09
CA SER A 24 -10.62 -12.31 8.56
C SER A 24 -9.33 -11.51 8.72
N TYR A 25 -8.31 -12.08 9.36
CA TYR A 25 -7.00 -11.42 9.48
C TYR A 25 -6.37 -11.13 8.12
N ALA A 26 -6.42 -12.07 7.18
CA ALA A 26 -5.87 -11.90 5.85
C ALA A 26 -6.57 -10.75 5.09
N ILE A 27 -7.91 -10.72 5.12
CA ILE A 27 -8.69 -9.65 4.48
C ILE A 27 -8.36 -8.29 5.10
N THR A 28 -8.34 -8.19 6.42
CA THR A 28 -7.97 -6.95 7.12
C THR A 28 -6.55 -6.52 6.78
N PHE A 29 -5.60 -7.44 6.75
CA PHE A 29 -4.21 -7.14 6.43
C PHE A 29 -4.05 -6.65 4.99
N ILE A 30 -4.75 -7.28 4.04
CA ILE A 30 -4.81 -6.82 2.63
C ILE A 30 -5.40 -5.41 2.55
N ALA A 31 -6.49 -5.14 3.26
CA ALA A 31 -7.11 -3.81 3.28
C ALA A 31 -6.16 -2.74 3.86
N LEU A 32 -5.44 -3.06 4.94
CA LEU A 32 -4.44 -2.16 5.52
C LEU A 32 -3.26 -1.91 4.56
N ILE A 33 -2.72 -2.96 3.95
CA ILE A 33 -1.67 -2.84 2.93
C ILE A 33 -2.17 -1.93 1.79
N PHE A 34 -3.38 -2.18 1.29
CA PHE A 34 -3.96 -1.39 0.23
C PHE A 34 -4.09 0.09 0.64
N LEU A 35 -4.57 0.35 1.85
CA LEU A 35 -4.72 1.71 2.38
C LEU A 35 -3.39 2.45 2.49
N VAL A 36 -2.28 1.75 2.78
CA VAL A 36 -0.93 2.33 2.86
C VAL A 36 -0.27 2.46 1.50
N VAL A 37 -0.36 1.43 0.66
CA VAL A 37 0.34 1.38 -0.64
C VAL A 37 -0.30 2.32 -1.65
N ASN A 38 -1.63 2.44 -1.65
CA ASN A 38 -2.36 3.29 -2.60
C ASN A 38 -1.92 4.77 -2.56
N PRO A 39 -1.92 5.48 -1.40
CA PRO A 39 -1.47 6.87 -1.35
C PRO A 39 0.02 7.03 -1.70
N VAL A 40 0.87 6.07 -1.30
CA VAL A 40 2.30 6.11 -1.62
C VAL A 40 2.54 6.01 -3.12
N LEU A 41 1.85 5.10 -3.82
CA LEU A 41 1.96 4.98 -5.27
C LEU A 41 1.44 6.23 -5.98
N GLN A 42 0.30 6.76 -5.54
CA GLN A 42 -0.26 8.00 -6.09
C GLN A 42 0.69 9.18 -5.90
N GLN A 43 1.24 9.38 -4.69
CA GLN A 43 2.18 10.46 -4.42
C GLN A 43 3.43 10.38 -5.32
N ARG A 44 3.98 9.17 -5.50
CA ARG A 44 5.11 8.95 -6.41
C ARG A 44 4.76 9.30 -7.87
N ALA A 45 3.55 8.95 -8.31
CA ALA A 45 3.07 9.30 -9.65
C ALA A 45 2.95 10.82 -9.83
N LEU A 46 2.36 11.53 -8.85
CA LEU A 46 2.20 12.98 -8.87
C LEU A 46 3.57 13.70 -8.91
N ILE A 47 4.52 13.29 -8.08
CA ILE A 47 5.87 13.87 -8.07
C ILE A 47 6.56 13.66 -9.43
N LYS A 48 6.39 12.47 -10.03
CA LYS A 48 6.94 12.19 -11.37
C LYS A 48 6.33 13.10 -12.44
N GLN A 49 5.02 13.33 -12.39
CA GLN A 49 4.34 14.25 -13.31
C GLN A 49 4.83 15.70 -13.13
N GLN A 50 4.92 16.19 -11.90
CA GLN A 50 5.42 17.54 -11.61
C GLN A 50 6.84 17.75 -12.14
N LYS A 51 7.74 16.77 -11.95
CA LYS A 51 9.10 16.82 -12.50
C LYS A 51 9.10 16.91 -14.03
N LYS A 52 8.21 16.18 -14.71
CA LYS A 52 8.08 16.25 -16.18
C LYS A 52 7.63 17.64 -16.65
N LEU A 53 6.60 18.20 -16.00
CA LEU A 53 6.07 19.52 -16.34
C LEU A 53 7.10 20.64 -16.13
N ARG A 54 7.86 20.60 -15.03
CA ARG A 54 8.94 21.58 -14.76
C ARG A 54 10.02 21.57 -15.84
N LYS A 55 10.42 20.39 -16.31
CA LYS A 55 11.41 20.27 -17.41
C LYS A 55 10.90 20.90 -18.71
N LEU A 56 9.61 20.71 -19.04
CA LEU A 56 9.01 21.30 -20.24
C LEU A 56 8.90 22.82 -20.13
N ALA A 57 8.54 23.34 -18.95
CA ALA A 57 8.45 24.79 -18.71
C ALA A 57 9.83 25.48 -18.72
N GLN A 58 10.88 24.83 -18.21
CA GLN A 58 12.25 25.37 -18.22
C GLN A 58 12.93 25.27 -19.59
N GLY A 59 12.47 24.38 -20.47
CA GLY A 59 12.96 24.23 -21.84
C GLY A 59 12.18 25.06 -22.87
N ALA A 60 11.13 25.77 -22.47
CA ALA A 60 10.43 26.69 -23.35
C ALA A 60 11.32 27.94 -23.54
N PRO A 61 11.77 28.24 -24.77
CA PRO A 61 12.53 29.45 -25.03
C PRO A 61 11.64 30.65 -24.67
N GLU A 62 12.17 31.49 -23.78
CA GLU A 62 11.66 32.82 -23.47
C GLU A 62 11.21 33.53 -24.76
N PRO A 63 9.91 33.87 -24.93
CA PRO A 63 9.45 34.69 -26.05
C PRO A 63 9.90 36.17 -25.93
N SER A 64 10.86 36.50 -25.05
CA SER A 64 11.46 37.83 -24.88
C SER A 64 12.47 38.24 -25.95
N SER A 65 12.30 37.86 -27.22
CA SER A 65 13.13 38.38 -28.32
C SER A 65 12.34 39.01 -29.47
N ILE A 66 11.04 39.26 -29.28
CA ILE A 66 10.22 40.04 -30.23
C ILE A 66 9.84 41.36 -29.55
N ARG A 67 10.83 42.21 -29.31
CA ARG A 67 10.65 43.65 -29.11
C ARG A 67 11.85 44.39 -29.65
#